data_AF-A0A8H8MI07-F1
#
_entry.id   AF-A0A8H8MI07-F1
#
_cell.length_a   1.000
_cell.length_b   1.000
_cell.length_c   1.000
_cell.angle_alpha   90.00
_cell.angle_beta   90.00
_cell.angle_gamma   90.00
#
_symmetry.space_group_name_H-M   'P 1'
#
loop_
_entity.id
_entity.type
_entity.pdbx_description
1 polymer ?
#
loop_
_entity_poly.entity_id
_entity_poly.type
_entity_poly.pdbx_seq_one_letter_code
_entity_poly.pdbx_strand_id
1 'polypeptide(L)'
;MEGFALNSNLQYTIALTVFLIAYIVFGDPSNYCLNGLFPGLVYFFTFWYRQEERSLIVALVVASSTLAGVFGGVIAYGVGYEPSRGSGSVEMVVHPRGQVTPLSCGSIRLTSLVSVGIPSILNSVLVWFYFPDFPETATWLTSDERDRTVARLEGVASIQYAKDLRSAKPSPTLLAFV
;
A
#
# COMPACT_ATOMS: atom_id res chain seq x y z
N MET A 1 -38.80 2.49 33.10
CA MET A 1 -37.84 2.19 32.02
C MET A 1 -36.47 2.15 32.67
N GLU A 2 -36.13 1.04 33.31
CA GLU A 2 -34.88 0.92 34.06
C GLU A 2 -33.72 0.78 33.09
N GLY A 3 -32.81 1.76 33.12
CA GLY A 3 -31.57 1.72 32.36
C GLY A 3 -30.70 0.58 32.88
N PHE A 4 -30.45 -0.41 32.03
CA PHE A 4 -29.57 -1.54 32.31
C PHE A 4 -28.16 -1.02 32.66
N ALA A 5 -27.85 -0.93 33.96
CA ALA A 5 -26.55 -0.51 34.45
C ALA A 5 -25.53 -1.61 34.10
N LEU A 6 -24.89 -1.44 32.94
CA LEU A 6 -23.88 -2.36 32.43
C LEU A 6 -22.63 -2.33 33.34
N ASN A 7 -22.35 -3.43 34.04
CA ASN A 7 -21.12 -3.64 34.81
C ASN A 7 -19.88 -3.39 33.94
N SER A 8 -18.81 -2.84 34.53
CA SER A 8 -17.55 -2.52 33.83
C SER A 8 -17.03 -3.70 33.01
N ASN A 9 -17.01 -4.91 33.56
CA ASN A 9 -16.60 -6.15 32.88
C ASN A 9 -17.40 -6.42 31.59
N LEU A 10 -18.72 -6.18 31.60
CA LEU A 10 -19.57 -6.40 30.43
C LEU A 10 -19.33 -5.32 29.36
N GLN A 11 -19.06 -4.08 29.76
CA GLN A 11 -18.64 -3.03 28.83
C GLN A 11 -17.31 -3.37 28.15
N TYR A 12 -16.35 -3.95 28.89
CA TYR A 12 -15.09 -4.42 28.33
C TYR A 12 -15.29 -5.57 27.35
N THR A 13 -16.11 -6.57 27.69
CA THR A 13 -16.40 -7.70 26.78
C THR A 13 -17.11 -7.22 25.52
N ILE A 14 -18.11 -6.34 25.63
CA ILE A 14 -18.79 -5.77 24.46
C ILE A 14 -17.81 -4.95 23.61
N ALA A 15 -16.99 -4.10 24.22
CA ALA A 15 -15.97 -3.34 23.49
C ALA A 15 -14.97 -4.24 22.77
N LEU A 16 -14.51 -5.32 23.42
CA LEU A 16 -13.57 -6.28 22.84
C LEU A 16 -14.21 -7.07 21.70
N THR A 17 -15.46 -7.52 21.83
CA THR A 17 -16.18 -8.21 20.74
C THR A 17 -16.41 -7.30 19.53
N VAL A 18 -16.85 -6.06 19.74
CA VAL A 18 -17.04 -5.09 18.65
C VAL A 18 -15.72 -4.79 17.96
N PHE A 19 -14.64 -4.60 18.72
CA PHE A 19 -13.31 -4.39 18.17
C PHE A 19 -12.80 -5.60 17.38
N LEU A 20 -12.99 -6.81 17.90
CA LEU A 20 -12.51 -8.04 17.27
C LEU A 20 -13.29 -8.37 16.01
N ILE A 21 -14.61 -8.16 16.00
CA ILE A 21 -15.44 -8.28 14.79
C ILE A 21 -15.00 -7.27 13.75
N ALA A 22 -14.78 -6.00 14.13
CA ALA A 22 -14.27 -4.98 13.21
C ALA A 22 -12.89 -5.35 12.66
N TYR A 23 -12.00 -5.91 13.49
CA TYR A 23 -10.68 -6.35 13.06
C TYR A 23 -10.75 -7.52 12.07
N ILE A 24 -11.63 -8.50 12.28
CA ILE A 24 -11.78 -9.62 11.33
C ILE A 24 -12.39 -9.15 10.01
N VAL A 25 -13.40 -8.27 10.07
CA VAL A 25 -14.11 -7.79 8.87
C VAL A 25 -13.24 -6.87 8.01
N PHE A 26 -12.41 -6.01 8.61
CA PHE A 26 -11.61 -5.03 7.86
C PHE A 26 -10.12 -5.36 7.83
N GLY A 27 -9.57 -5.94 8.89
CA GLY A 27 -8.15 -6.24 9.05
C GLY A 27 -7.70 -7.41 8.18
N ASP A 28 -8.41 -8.53 8.19
CA ASP A 28 -7.99 -9.70 7.41
C ASP A 28 -8.04 -9.45 5.89
N PRO A 29 -9.15 -8.91 5.31
CA PRO A 29 -9.18 -8.57 3.88
C PRO A 29 -8.11 -7.56 3.48
N SER A 30 -7.87 -6.54 4.32
CA SER A 30 -6.83 -5.54 4.07
C SER A 30 -5.43 -6.17 4.09
N ASN A 31 -5.15 -7.07 5.04
CA ASN A 31 -3.88 -7.78 5.13
C ASN A 31 -3.64 -8.67 3.90
N TYR A 32 -4.66 -9.35 3.37
CA TYR A 32 -4.51 -10.13 2.14
C TYR A 32 -4.13 -9.26 0.94
N CYS A 33 -4.79 -8.09 0.80
CA CYS A 33 -4.44 -7.12 -0.25
C CYS A 33 -3.03 -6.56 -0.07
N LEU A 34 -2.64 -6.23 1.17
CA LEU A 34 -1.32 -5.67 1.47
C LEU A 34 -0.20 -6.67 1.22
N ASN A 35 -0.41 -7.94 1.60
CA ASN A 35 0.55 -9.02 1.36
C ASN A 35 0.72 -9.34 -0.13
N GLY A 36 -0.32 -9.12 -0.95
CA GLY A 36 -0.27 -9.29 -2.40
C GLY A 36 0.40 -8.12 -3.16
N LEU A 37 0.53 -6.95 -2.54
CA LEU A 37 1.02 -5.74 -3.21
C LEU A 37 2.48 -5.88 -3.66
N PHE A 38 3.36 -6.31 -2.75
CA PHE A 38 4.79 -6.43 -3.06
C PHE A 38 5.10 -7.50 -4.12
N PRO A 39 4.58 -8.75 -4.03
CA PRO A 39 4.77 -9.73 -5.11
C PRO A 39 4.10 -9.29 -6.43
N GLY A 40 2.96 -8.59 -6.38
CA GLY A 40 2.33 -8.02 -7.58
C GLY A 40 3.19 -6.95 -8.26
N LEU A 41 3.82 -6.07 -7.48
CA LEU A 41 4.74 -5.06 -7.98
C LEU A 41 6.00 -5.69 -8.62
N VAL A 42 6.57 -6.71 -7.99
CA VAL A 42 7.72 -7.45 -8.54
C VAL A 42 7.33 -8.17 -9.84
N TYR A 43 6.13 -8.77 -9.89
CA TYR A 43 5.61 -9.39 -11.10
C TYR A 43 5.46 -8.37 -12.23
N PHE A 44 4.92 -7.18 -11.95
CA PHE A 44 4.80 -6.11 -12.94
C PHE A 44 6.15 -5.71 -13.56
N PHE A 45 7.21 -5.61 -12.75
CA PHE A 45 8.56 -5.29 -13.26
C PHE A 45 9.13 -6.33 -14.20
N THR A 46 8.58 -7.56 -14.22
CA THR A 46 9.03 -8.57 -15.17
C THR A 46 8.67 -8.23 -16.62
N PHE A 47 7.61 -7.45 -16.84
CA PHE A 47 7.20 -7.03 -18.18
C PHE A 47 7.95 -5.81 -18.70
N TRP A 48 8.48 -4.98 -17.80
CA TRP A 48 9.07 -3.68 -18.14
C TRP A 48 10.60 -3.63 -18.07
N TYR A 49 11.24 -4.57 -17.37
CA TYR A 49 12.68 -4.56 -17.12
C TYR A 49 13.33 -5.93 -17.36
N ARG A 50 14.60 -5.90 -17.77
CA ARG A 50 15.42 -7.11 -17.92
C ARG A 50 15.84 -7.67 -16.56
N GLN A 51 16.12 -8.96 -16.51
CA GLN A 51 16.46 -9.66 -15.28
C GLN A 51 17.67 -9.06 -14.53
N GLU A 52 18.64 -8.52 -15.27
CA GLU A 52 19.83 -7.84 -14.73
C GLU A 52 19.50 -6.49 -14.06
N GLU A 53 18.45 -5.80 -14.52
CA GLU A 53 18.03 -4.48 -14.02
C GLU A 53 16.97 -4.58 -12.90
N ARG A 54 16.21 -5.67 -12.86
CA ARG A 54 15.09 -5.88 -11.92
C ARG A 54 15.51 -5.76 -10.46
N SER A 55 16.67 -6.31 -10.09
CA SER A 55 17.15 -6.31 -8.70
C SER A 55 17.45 -4.90 -8.19
N LEU A 56 18.05 -4.05 -9.04
CA LEU A 56 18.36 -2.66 -8.72
C LEU A 56 17.10 -1.83 -8.50
N ILE A 57 16.08 -2.03 -9.33
CA ILE A 57 14.82 -1.28 -9.23
C ILE A 57 14.06 -1.68 -7.98
N VAL A 58 13.97 -2.97 -7.67
CA VAL A 58 13.35 -3.44 -6.42
C VAL A 58 14.10 -2.89 -5.20
N ALA A 59 15.44 -2.90 -5.22
CA ALA A 59 16.25 -2.31 -4.16
C ALA A 59 15.97 -0.81 -3.99
N LEU A 60 15.83 -0.08 -5.10
CA LEU A 60 15.50 1.34 -5.10
C LEU A 60 14.10 1.60 -4.48
N VAL A 61 13.09 0.81 -4.86
CA VAL A 61 11.73 0.92 -4.29
C VAL A 61 11.74 0.69 -2.78
N VAL A 62 12.44 -0.34 -2.32
CA VAL A 62 12.57 -0.62 -0.87
C VAL A 62 13.34 0.51 -0.17
N ALA A 63 14.42 1.02 -0.77
CA ALA A 63 15.17 2.14 -0.21
C ALA A 63 14.32 3.43 -0.09
N SER A 64 13.49 3.73 -1.09
CA SER A 64 12.55 4.85 -1.05
C SER A 64 11.51 4.71 0.07
N SER A 65 11.06 3.48 0.37
CA SER A 65 10.11 3.23 1.47
C SER A 65 10.71 3.61 2.84
N THR A 66 11.98 3.28 3.06
CA THR A 66 12.73 3.63 4.27
C THR A 66 12.93 5.14 4.36
N LEU A 67 13.31 5.78 3.26
CA LEU A 67 13.46 7.24 3.20
C LEU A 67 12.13 7.93 3.53
N ALA A 68 11.02 7.51 2.92
CA ALA A 68 9.70 8.06 3.21
C ALA A 68 9.33 7.91 4.69
N GLY A 69 9.68 6.79 5.34
CA GLY A 69 9.50 6.59 6.78
C GLY A 69 10.29 7.58 7.63
N VAL A 70 11.54 7.86 7.27
CA VAL A 70 12.37 8.88 7.95
C VAL A 70 11.76 10.27 7.80
N PHE A 71 11.33 10.66 6.59
CA PHE A 71 10.67 11.95 6.38
C PHE A 71 9.34 12.06 7.12
N GLY A 72 8.54 11.00 7.14
CA GLY A 72 7.29 10.95 7.90
C GLY A 72 7.51 11.16 9.40
N GLY A 73 8.54 10.50 9.97
CA GLY A 73 8.93 10.66 11.37
C GLY A 73 9.42 12.07 11.70
N VAL A 74 10.26 12.66 10.84
CA VAL A 74 10.80 14.01 11.01
C VAL A 74 9.69 15.07 10.92
N ILE A 75 8.77 14.92 9.95
CA ILE A 75 7.62 15.83 9.81
C ILE A 75 6.69 15.70 11.03
N ALA A 76 6.43 14.49 11.51
CA ALA A 76 5.62 14.27 12.70
C ALA A 76 6.25 14.92 13.96
N TYR A 77 7.57 14.84 14.11
CA TYR A 77 8.30 15.53 15.17
C TYR A 77 8.20 17.05 15.02
N GLY A 78 8.39 17.58 13.81
CA GLY A 78 8.31 19.01 13.52
C GLY A 78 6.93 19.62 13.78
N VAL A 79 5.85 18.90 13.45
CA VAL A 79 4.47 19.37 13.74
C VAL A 79 4.14 19.27 15.24
N GLY A 80 4.74 18.32 15.96
CA GLY A 80 4.63 18.22 17.41
C GLY A 80 5.44 19.28 18.19
N TYR A 81 6.26 20.07 17.50
CA TYR A 81 7.16 21.04 18.12
C TYR A 81 6.52 22.44 18.17
N GLU A 82 5.82 22.75 19.26
CA GLU A 82 5.38 24.11 19.60
C GLU A 82 6.43 24.78 20.52
N PRO A 83 7.14 25.84 20.11
CA PRO A 83 8.16 26.49 20.95
C PRO A 83 7.58 27.21 22.19
N SER A 84 6.26 27.41 22.25
CA SER A 84 5.57 28.09 23.35
C SER A 84 5.05 27.16 24.45
N ARG A 85 5.21 25.84 24.32
CA ARG A 85 4.86 24.86 25.35
C ARG A 85 6.04 23.93 25.56
N GLY A 86 6.78 24.16 26.65
CA GLY A 86 7.99 23.43 26.98
C GLY A 86 7.82 21.91 26.84
N SER A 87 8.87 21.28 26.32
CA SER A 87 9.03 19.83 26.17
C SER A 87 8.54 19.08 27.41
N GLY A 88 7.31 18.54 27.38
CA GLY A 88 6.77 17.72 28.46
C GLY A 88 5.29 17.92 28.85
N SER A 89 4.59 18.94 28.35
CA SER A 89 3.17 19.14 28.70
C SER A 89 2.23 18.64 27.60
N VAL A 90 2.07 17.32 27.56
CA VAL A 90 0.97 16.69 26.84
C VAL A 90 -0.33 17.14 27.49
N GLU A 91 -1.08 18.06 26.86
CA GLU A 91 -2.41 18.43 27.35
C GLU A 91 -3.27 17.15 27.37
N MET A 92 -3.51 16.63 28.58
CA MET A 92 -4.30 15.43 28.80
C MET A 92 -5.75 15.87 28.95
N VAL A 93 -6.56 15.64 27.92
CA VAL A 93 -8.00 15.80 28.07
C VAL A 93 -8.50 14.62 28.89
N VAL A 94 -8.95 14.91 30.11
CA VAL A 94 -9.68 13.97 30.94
C VAL A 94 -11.10 13.91 30.39
N HIS A 95 -11.38 12.88 29.61
CA HIS A 95 -12.76 12.59 29.24
C HIS A 95 -13.56 12.20 30.51
N PRO A 96 -14.88 12.46 30.57
CA PRO A 96 -15.73 12.12 31.73
C PRO A 96 -15.74 10.63 32.13
N ARG A 97 -15.08 9.75 31.37
CA ARG A 97 -14.83 8.33 31.63
C ARG A 97 -13.47 8.00 32.29
N GLY A 98 -12.69 9.02 32.69
CA GLY A 98 -11.37 8.81 33.32
C GLY A 98 -10.25 8.41 32.35
N GLN A 99 -10.48 8.51 31.03
CA GLN A 99 -9.46 8.26 30.02
C GLN A 99 -8.67 9.54 29.76
N VAL A 100 -7.36 9.48 29.97
CA VAL A 100 -6.41 10.57 29.70
C VAL A 100 -5.82 10.37 28.31
N THR A 101 -6.18 11.23 27.36
CA THR A 101 -5.62 11.19 26.00
C THR A 101 -4.85 12.47 25.68
N PRO A 102 -3.63 12.35 25.10
CA PRO A 102 -2.88 13.47 24.55
C PRO A 102 -3.69 14.27 23.52
N LEU A 103 -3.93 15.56 23.74
CA LEU A 103 -4.65 16.43 22.79
C LEU A 103 -3.95 16.52 21.42
N SER A 104 -2.60 16.41 21.40
CA SER A 104 -1.79 16.36 20.17
C SER A 104 -2.07 15.12 19.29
N CYS A 105 -2.56 14.02 19.87
CA CYS A 105 -2.83 12.78 19.14
C CYS A 105 -4.09 12.87 18.24
N GLY A 106 -5.05 13.75 18.58
CA GLY A 106 -6.30 13.89 17.85
C GLY A 106 -6.17 14.68 16.54
N SER A 107 -5.35 15.72 16.51
CA SER A 107 -5.18 16.61 15.34
C SER A 107 -4.25 16.03 14.26
N ILE A 108 -3.19 15.33 14.66
CA ILE A 108 -2.23 14.73 13.71
C ILE A 108 -2.85 13.56 12.93
N ARG A 109 -3.70 12.74 13.57
CA ARG A 109 -4.30 11.56 12.92
C ARG A 109 -5.33 11.92 11.86
N LEU A 110 -6.18 12.91 12.12
CA LEU A 110 -7.21 13.33 11.17
C LEU A 110 -6.59 14.05 9.97
N THR A 111 -5.60 14.91 10.21
CA THR A 111 -4.94 15.66 9.13
C THR A 111 -4.14 14.74 8.20
N SER A 112 -3.39 13.77 8.74
CA SER A 112 -2.64 12.79 7.93
C SER A 112 -3.54 11.78 7.20
N LEU A 113 -4.66 11.35 7.79
CA LEU A 113 -5.61 10.45 7.09
C LEU A 113 -6.23 11.12 5.86
N VAL A 114 -6.62 12.38 5.98
CA VAL A 114 -7.24 13.12 4.87
C VAL A 114 -6.20 13.48 3.81
N SER A 115 -5.03 13.98 4.20
CA SER A 115 -4.01 14.43 3.25
C SER A 115 -3.19 13.32 2.59
N VAL A 116 -3.06 12.14 3.22
CA VAL A 116 -2.34 10.99 2.64
C VAL A 116 -3.33 9.98 2.02
N GLY A 117 -4.52 9.83 2.61
CA GLY A 117 -5.54 8.90 2.13
C GLY A 117 -6.15 9.32 0.79
N ILE A 118 -6.56 10.58 0.66
CA ILE A 118 -7.16 11.09 -0.59
C ILE A 118 -6.22 10.94 -1.80
N PRO A 119 -4.95 11.41 -1.77
CA PRO A 119 -4.08 11.24 -2.92
C PRO A 119 -3.71 9.77 -3.19
N SER A 120 -3.68 8.90 -2.16
CA SER A 120 -3.45 7.47 -2.38
C SER A 120 -4.61 6.82 -3.14
N ILE A 121 -5.85 7.17 -2.79
CA ILE A 121 -7.05 6.69 -3.48
C ILE A 121 -7.09 7.24 -4.91
N LEU A 122 -6.84 8.54 -5.09
CA LEU A 122 -6.79 9.17 -6.41
C LEU A 122 -5.71 8.53 -7.29
N ASN A 123 -4.51 8.30 -6.75
CA ASN A 123 -3.42 7.64 -7.45
C ASN A 123 -3.79 6.21 -7.85
N SER A 124 -4.48 5.46 -6.99
CA SER A 124 -4.94 4.10 -7.32
C SER A 124 -5.92 4.10 -8.50
N VAL A 125 -6.88 5.03 -8.52
CA VAL A 125 -7.82 5.17 -9.65
C VAL A 125 -7.08 5.58 -10.91
N LEU A 126 -6.11 6.49 -10.82
CA LEU A 126 -5.31 6.94 -11.95
C LEU A 126 -4.47 5.80 -12.55
N VAL A 127 -3.75 5.04 -11.71
CA VAL A 127 -2.96 3.88 -12.14
C VAL A 127 -3.86 2.85 -12.85
N TRP A 128 -5.07 2.62 -12.36
CA TRP A 128 -5.98 1.67 -12.99
C TRP A 128 -6.35 2.03 -14.44
N PHE A 129 -6.44 3.32 -14.77
CA PHE A 129 -6.77 3.78 -16.12
C PHE A 129 -5.56 4.05 -17.01
N TYR A 130 -4.45 4.52 -16.44
CA TYR A 130 -3.31 5.03 -17.21
C TYR A 130 -2.13 4.07 -17.29
N PHE A 131 -2.07 3.01 -16.49
CA PHE A 131 -0.89 2.16 -16.42
C PHE A 131 -0.99 0.96 -17.37
N PRO A 132 -0.27 0.97 -18.50
CA PRO A 132 -0.28 -0.12 -19.48
C PRO A 132 0.46 -1.37 -18.97
N ASP A 133 -0.06 -2.55 -19.29
CA ASP A 133 0.57 -3.82 -18.92
C ASP A 133 1.91 -4.03 -19.63
N PHE A 134 2.04 -3.57 -20.88
CA PHE A 134 3.24 -3.70 -21.70
C PHE A 134 3.72 -2.34 -22.23
N PRO A 135 5.05 -2.19 -22.47
CA PRO A 135 5.60 -0.97 -23.06
C PRO A 135 5.09 -0.71 -24.48
N GLU A 136 4.68 -1.75 -25.22
CA GLU A 136 4.08 -1.64 -26.55
C GLU A 136 2.74 -0.87 -26.55
N THR A 137 1.95 -1.07 -25.49
CA THR A 137 0.63 -0.42 -25.31
C THR A 137 0.69 0.93 -24.61
N ALA A 138 1.90 1.39 -24.27
CA ALA A 138 2.06 2.58 -23.48
C ALA A 138 1.77 3.86 -24.27
N THR A 139 0.77 4.62 -23.81
CA THR A 139 0.32 5.87 -24.43
C THR A 139 1.21 7.07 -24.08
N TRP A 140 2.05 6.94 -23.05
CA TRP A 140 2.91 8.00 -22.55
C TRP A 140 4.33 7.99 -23.13
N LEU A 141 4.73 6.92 -23.83
CA LEU A 141 6.01 6.86 -24.53
C LEU A 141 5.91 7.40 -25.96
N THR A 142 6.91 8.18 -26.35
CA THR A 142 7.10 8.57 -27.76
C THR A 142 7.35 7.32 -28.59
N SER A 143 6.97 7.31 -29.88
CA SER A 143 7.19 6.17 -30.78
C SER A 143 8.64 5.67 -30.76
N ASP A 144 9.61 6.58 -30.82
CA ASP A 144 11.03 6.23 -30.84
C ASP A 144 11.52 5.64 -29.51
N GLU A 145 10.98 6.10 -28.38
CA GLU A 145 11.32 5.60 -27.04
C GLU A 145 10.69 4.24 -26.78
N ARG A 146 9.45 4.07 -27.27
CA ARG A 146 8.76 2.79 -27.25
C ARG A 146 9.52 1.75 -28.05
N ASP A 147 9.95 2.07 -29.27
CA ASP A 147 10.66 1.13 -30.14
C ASP A 147 12.00 0.69 -29.54
N ARG A 148 12.74 1.61 -28.89
CA ARG A 148 13.96 1.25 -28.13
C ARG A 148 13.66 0.34 -26.94
N THR A 149 12.56 0.60 -26.24
CA THR A 149 12.14 -0.19 -25.08
C THR A 149 11.71 -1.60 -25.50
N VAL A 150 10.98 -1.72 -26.60
CA VAL A 150 10.55 -2.99 -27.19
C VAL A 150 11.74 -3.79 -27.72
N ALA A 151 12.64 -3.16 -28.49
CA ALA A 151 13.89 -3.80 -28.94
C ALA A 151 14.74 -4.26 -27.75
N ARG A 152 14.73 -3.51 -26.64
CA ARG A 152 15.40 -3.93 -25.41
C ARG A 152 14.69 -5.13 -24.76
N LEU A 153 13.38 -5.29 -24.86
CA LEU A 153 12.66 -6.36 -24.15
C LEU A 153 12.36 -7.58 -25.04
N GLU A 154 12.78 -7.53 -26.31
CA GLU A 154 12.65 -8.61 -27.28
C GLU A 154 13.28 -9.92 -26.75
N GLY A 155 12.50 -11.01 -26.76
CA GLY A 155 12.90 -12.33 -26.27
C GLY A 155 12.72 -12.57 -24.76
N VAL A 156 12.33 -11.57 -23.97
CA VAL A 156 12.16 -11.70 -22.51
C VAL A 156 10.72 -11.42 -22.07
N ALA A 157 10.15 -10.31 -22.54
CA ALA A 157 8.78 -9.89 -22.22
C ALA A 157 8.22 -9.02 -23.35
N SER A 158 7.61 -9.65 -24.35
CA SER A 158 6.88 -8.97 -25.42
C SER A 158 5.46 -9.53 -25.55
N ILE A 159 4.55 -8.73 -26.11
CA ILE A 159 3.19 -9.18 -26.39
C ILE A 159 3.23 -10.36 -27.36
N GLN A 160 4.20 -10.37 -28.28
CA GLN A 160 4.41 -11.46 -29.22
C GLN A 160 4.79 -12.77 -28.49
N TYR A 161 5.72 -12.73 -27.53
CA TYR A 161 6.10 -13.90 -26.74
C TYR A 161 4.92 -14.48 -25.94
N ALA A 162 4.07 -13.61 -25.38
CA ALA A 162 2.86 -14.04 -24.68
C ALA A 162 1.82 -14.70 -25.60
N LYS A 163 1.70 -14.23 -26.85
CA LYS A 163 0.84 -14.87 -27.87
C LYS A 163 1.41 -16.21 -28.34
N ASP A 164 2.73 -16.30 -28.50
CA ASP A 164 3.41 -17.51 -28.94
C ASP A 164 3.32 -18.64 -27.89
N LEU A 165 3.45 -18.32 -26.60
CA LEU A 165 3.21 -19.29 -25.51
C LEU A 165 1.76 -19.78 -25.47
N ARG A 166 0.80 -18.92 -25.82
CA ARG A 166 -0.63 -19.25 -25.79
C ARG A 166 -1.05 -20.07 -27.02
N SER A 167 -0.36 -19.91 -28.14
CA SER A 167 -0.57 -20.70 -29.37
C SER A 167 0.25 -21.99 -29.39
N ALA A 168 1.29 -22.10 -28.55
CA ALA A 168 2.08 -23.30 -28.40
C ALA A 168 1.24 -24.47 -27.88
N LYS A 169 1.09 -25.52 -28.69
CA LYS A 169 0.46 -26.78 -28.29
C LYS A 169 1.35 -27.46 -27.24
N PRO A 170 0.79 -27.98 -26.12
CA PRO A 170 1.59 -28.65 -25.10
C PRO A 170 2.35 -29.82 -25.70
N SER A 171 3.64 -29.92 -25.36
CA SER A 171 4.49 -31.05 -25.72
C SER A 171 3.86 -32.36 -25.26
N PRO A 172 3.88 -33.44 -26.06
CA PRO A 172 3.36 -34.74 -25.67
C PRO A 172 4.01 -35.28 -24.39
N THR A 173 5.23 -34.82 -24.06
CA THR A 173 5.93 -35.18 -22.81
C THR A 173 5.28 -34.57 -21.57
N LEU A 174 4.71 -33.36 -21.65
CA LEU A 174 4.03 -32.73 -20.51
C LEU A 174 2.63 -33.31 -20.27
N LEU A 175 1.97 -33.80 -21.32
CA LEU A 175 0.69 -34.51 -21.21
C LEU A 175 0.82 -35.92 -20.64
N ALA A 176 2.02 -36.51 -20.60
CA ALA A 176 2.27 -37.82 -20.01
C ALA A 176 2.43 -37.78 -18.47
N PHE A 177 2.51 -36.58 -17.88
CA PHE A 177 2.70 -36.36 -16.44
C PHE A 177 1.47 -35.74 -15.74
N VAL A 178 0.35 -35.54 -16.46
CA VAL A 178 -0.95 -35.09 -15.93
C VAL A 178 -1.95 -36.23 -16.10
#